data_AF-A0A5A7N946-F1
#
_entry.id   AF-A0A5A7N946-F1
#
_cell.length_a   1.000
_cell.length_b   1.000
_cell.length_c   1.000
_cell.angle_alpha   90.00
_cell.angle_beta   90.00
_cell.angle_gamma   90.00
#
_symmetry.space_group_name_H-M   'P 1'
#
loop_
_entity.id
_entity.type
_entity.pdbx_description
1 polymer ?
#
loop_
_entity_poly.entity_id
_entity_poly.type
_entity_poly.pdbx_seq_one_letter_code
_entity_poly.pdbx_strand_id
1 'polypeptide(L)'
;MLDELERRAADPDGMDQRIRARITAAIRIRFEQAAPHREAVRRALGVLALPQNAALSAKSLWRTVDVIWHALGDRSTDYNHYTKRATLAAVYSSCLLVWIADDSEDCAETWAFLDRRIENVMQFEKLKAQWRKSTDNLPSLTRFLGRLRYPVR
;
A
#
# COMPACT_ATOMS: atom_id res chain seq x y z
N MET A 1 29.69 17.66 4.73
CA MET A 1 28.41 18.15 4.17
C MET A 1 27.83 17.14 3.18
N LEU A 2 28.60 16.69 2.18
CA LEU A 2 28.21 15.60 1.28
C LEU A 2 28.02 14.26 2.01
N ASP A 3 28.94 13.89 2.91
CA ASP A 3 28.81 12.67 3.74
C ASP A 3 27.59 12.69 4.69
N GLU A 4 27.14 13.88 5.11
CA GLU A 4 25.93 14.05 5.93
C GLU A 4 24.66 13.91 5.08
N LEU A 5 24.70 14.42 3.84
CA LEU A 5 23.63 14.22 2.86
C LEU A 5 23.52 12.75 2.43
N GLU A 6 24.65 12.08 2.21
CA GLU A 6 24.70 10.65 1.90
C GLU A 6 24.19 9.80 3.07
N ARG A 7 24.58 10.11 4.32
CA ARG A 7 24.05 9.42 5.52
C ARG A 7 22.54 9.59 5.67
N ARG A 8 22.02 10.80 5.45
CA ARG A 8 20.58 11.09 5.53
C ARG A 8 19.79 10.53 4.35
N ALA A 9 20.42 10.33 3.20
CA ALA A 9 19.83 9.64 2.05
C ALA A 9 19.88 8.11 2.22
N ALA A 10 20.87 7.60 2.94
CA ALA A 10 21.04 6.17 3.20
C ALA A 10 20.22 5.66 4.40
N ASP A 11 19.67 6.55 5.24
CA ASP A 11 18.78 6.19 6.35
C ASP A 11 17.44 5.65 5.80
N PRO A 12 17.21 4.32 5.84
CA PRO A 12 16.02 3.72 5.26
C PRO A 12 14.75 4.13 6.03
N ASP A 13 14.86 4.29 7.35
CA ASP A 13 13.74 4.69 8.20
C ASP A 13 13.31 6.14 7.90
N GLY A 14 14.28 7.03 7.66
CA GLY A 14 14.03 8.41 7.22
C GLY A 14 13.37 8.50 5.85
N MET A 15 13.74 7.64 4.90
CA MET A 15 13.10 7.57 3.58
C MET A 15 11.67 7.04 3.66
N ASP A 16 11.43 6.00 4.45
CA ASP A 16 10.11 5.41 4.66
C ASP A 16 9.15 6.41 5.32
N GLN A 17 9.63 7.18 6.29
CA GLN A 17 8.84 8.24 6.93
C GLN A 17 8.40 9.32 5.92
N ARG A 18 9.30 9.72 5.02
CA ARG A 18 9.00 10.70 3.96
C ARG A 18 7.98 10.16 2.97
N ILE A 19 8.11 8.91 2.53
CA ILE A 19 7.16 8.28 1.61
C ILE A 19 5.77 8.20 2.26
N ARG A 20 5.70 7.77 3.52
CA ARG A 20 4.45 7.74 4.30
C ARG A 20 3.79 9.11 4.36
N ALA A 21 4.52 10.14 4.76
CA ALA A 21 3.99 11.50 4.84
C ALA A 21 3.42 11.98 3.49
N ARG A 22 4.13 11.67 2.39
CA ARG A 22 3.70 12.04 1.04
C ARG A 22 2.45 11.27 0.58
N ILE A 23 2.34 9.98 0.89
CA ILE A 23 1.14 9.17 0.60
C ILE A 23 -0.06 9.70 1.40
N THR A 24 0.12 9.94 2.70
CA THR A 24 -0.92 10.50 3.57
C THR A 24 -1.42 11.83 3.03
N ALA A 25 -0.51 12.74 2.66
CA ALA A 25 -0.86 14.01 2.06
C ALA A 25 -1.63 13.86 0.75
N ALA A 26 -1.20 12.95 -0.14
CA ALA A 26 -1.87 12.72 -1.42
C ALA A 26 -3.31 12.19 -1.25
N ILE A 27 -3.52 11.26 -0.32
CA ILE A 27 -4.86 10.72 -0.01
C ILE A 27 -5.73 11.82 0.60
N ARG A 28 -5.19 12.58 1.56
CA ARG A 28 -5.90 13.67 2.21
C ARG A 28 -6.37 14.73 1.21
N ILE A 29 -5.46 15.23 0.35
CA ILE A 29 -5.79 16.19 -0.71
C ILE A 29 -6.91 15.66 -1.59
N ARG A 30 -6.84 14.39 -1.98
CA ARG A 30 -7.87 13.77 -2.83
C ARG A 30 -9.23 13.73 -2.16
N PHE A 31 -9.29 13.43 -0.86
CA PHE A 31 -10.53 13.41 -0.09
C PHE A 31 -11.07 14.81 0.16
N GLU A 32 -10.21 15.78 0.47
CA GLU A 32 -10.59 17.19 0.62
C GLU A 32 -11.17 17.75 -0.69
N GLN A 33 -10.57 17.42 -1.84
CA GLN A 33 -11.11 17.77 -3.16
C GLN A 33 -12.48 17.13 -3.44
N ALA A 34 -12.70 15.91 -2.94
CA ALA A 34 -13.95 15.18 -3.10
C ALA A 34 -15.02 15.57 -2.06
N ALA A 35 -14.66 16.30 -1.00
CA ALA A 35 -15.55 16.60 0.12
C ALA A 35 -16.86 17.30 -0.28
N PRO A 36 -16.87 18.30 -1.20
CA PRO A 36 -18.12 18.90 -1.68
C PRO A 36 -19.07 17.92 -2.38
N HIS A 37 -18.57 16.75 -2.78
CA HIS A 37 -19.29 15.72 -3.53
C HIS A 37 -19.35 14.38 -2.79
N ARG A 38 -19.21 14.37 -1.45
CA ARG A 38 -19.15 13.14 -0.65
C ARG A 38 -20.33 12.19 -0.88
N GLU A 39 -21.56 12.72 -0.93
CA GLU A 39 -22.75 11.90 -1.18
C GLU A 39 -22.76 11.32 -2.61
N ALA A 40 -22.26 12.05 -3.60
CA ALA A 40 -22.12 11.54 -4.96
C ALA A 40 -21.10 10.38 -5.01
N VAL A 41 -19.99 10.51 -4.28
CA VAL A 41 -18.99 9.43 -4.14
C VAL A 41 -19.61 8.21 -3.47
N ARG A 42 -20.38 8.39 -2.38
CA ARG A 42 -21.09 7.30 -1.68
C ARG A 42 -22.02 6.54 -2.62
N ARG A 43 -22.84 7.24 -3.40
CA ARG A 43 -23.75 6.63 -4.39
C ARG A 43 -23.00 5.94 -5.52
N ALA A 44 -21.96 6.57 -6.04
CA ALA A 44 -21.12 5.98 -7.09
C ALA A 44 -20.48 4.67 -6.62
N LEU A 45 -20.01 4.60 -5.37
CA LEU A 45 -19.48 3.36 -4.79
C LEU A 45 -20.55 2.27 -4.69
N GLY A 46 -21.79 2.61 -4.35
CA GLY A 46 -22.91 1.67 -4.37
C GLY A 46 -23.14 1.05 -5.75
N VAL A 47 -23.07 1.87 -6.82
CA VAL A 47 -23.17 1.38 -8.20
C VAL A 47 -21.96 0.53 -8.58
N LEU A 48 -20.75 0.96 -8.22
CA LEU A 48 -19.49 0.26 -8.53
C LEU A 48 -19.32 -1.06 -7.77
N ALA A 49 -20.04 -1.25 -6.66
CA ALA A 49 -20.05 -2.49 -5.90
C ALA A 49 -20.85 -3.62 -6.59
N LEU A 50 -21.70 -3.28 -7.57
CA LEU A 50 -22.46 -4.27 -8.33
C LEU A 50 -21.51 -5.18 -9.13
N PRO A 51 -21.72 -6.52 -9.17
CA PRO A 51 -20.79 -7.45 -9.82
C PRO A 51 -20.46 -7.12 -11.29
N GLN A 52 -21.45 -6.67 -12.05
CA GLN A 52 -21.27 -6.25 -13.46
C GLN A 52 -20.31 -5.07 -13.62
N ASN A 53 -20.12 -4.26 -12.58
CA ASN A 53 -19.23 -3.12 -12.56
C ASN A 53 -17.86 -3.44 -11.94
N ALA A 54 -17.60 -4.68 -11.52
CA ALA A 54 -16.37 -5.06 -10.82
C ALA A 54 -15.10 -4.71 -11.62
N ALA A 55 -15.08 -4.98 -12.92
CA ALA A 55 -13.94 -4.64 -13.78
C ALA A 55 -13.71 -3.11 -13.87
N LEU A 56 -14.79 -2.33 -14.00
CA LEU A 56 -14.74 -0.87 -14.02
C LEU A 56 -14.27 -0.30 -12.67
N SER A 57 -14.79 -0.85 -11.57
CA SER A 57 -14.41 -0.49 -10.21
C SER A 57 -12.92 -0.73 -9.97
N ALA A 58 -12.44 -1.93 -10.30
CA ALA A 58 -11.02 -2.29 -10.18
C ALA A 58 -10.12 -1.39 -11.04
N LYS A 59 -10.52 -1.12 -12.30
CA LYS A 59 -9.77 -0.22 -13.19
C LYS A 59 -9.71 1.21 -12.66
N SER A 60 -10.80 1.72 -12.10
CA SER A 60 -10.89 3.07 -11.54
C SER A 60 -10.02 3.22 -10.28
N LEU A 61 -10.05 2.20 -9.41
CA LEU A 61 -9.20 2.12 -8.23
C LEU A 61 -7.72 2.05 -8.63
N TRP A 62 -7.38 1.16 -9.57
CA TRP A 62 -6.00 1.00 -10.05
C TRP A 62 -5.44 2.30 -10.63
N ARG A 63 -6.22 2.97 -11.49
CA ARG A 63 -5.84 4.27 -12.05
C ARG A 63 -5.62 5.32 -10.97
N THR A 64 -6.45 5.33 -9.93
CA THR A 64 -6.30 6.27 -8.80
C THR A 64 -4.96 6.10 -8.10
N VAL A 65 -4.62 4.86 -7.73
CA VAL A 65 -3.37 4.60 -7.01
C VAL A 65 -2.14 4.75 -7.90
N ASP A 66 -2.28 4.45 -9.19
CA ASP A 66 -1.23 4.70 -10.18
C ASP A 66 -0.92 6.19 -10.30
N VAL A 67 -1.94 7.05 -10.39
CA VAL A 67 -1.76 8.50 -10.41
C VAL A 67 -1.11 9.00 -9.12
N ILE A 68 -1.49 8.48 -7.96
CA ILE A 68 -0.85 8.84 -6.68
C ILE A 68 0.64 8.46 -6.74
N TRP A 69 0.98 7.22 -7.08
CA TRP A 69 2.39 6.78 -7.16
C TRP A 69 3.18 7.58 -8.20
N HIS A 70 2.57 7.90 -9.34
CA HIS A 70 3.20 8.72 -10.37
C HIS A 70 3.46 10.15 -9.89
N ALA A 71 2.51 10.77 -9.20
CA ALA A 71 2.68 12.09 -8.58
C ALA A 71 3.77 12.09 -7.50
N LEU A 72 4.00 10.94 -6.86
CA LEU A 72 5.09 10.74 -5.91
C LEU A 72 6.45 10.47 -6.55
N GLY A 73 6.51 10.38 -7.88
CA GLY A 73 7.73 10.17 -8.65
C GLY A 73 8.16 8.71 -8.76
N ASP A 74 7.30 7.74 -8.41
CA ASP A 74 7.59 6.32 -8.61
C ASP A 74 7.58 5.99 -10.11
N ARG A 75 8.76 5.60 -10.64
CA ARG A 75 8.95 5.12 -12.01
C ARG A 75 9.22 3.62 -12.07
N SER A 76 8.89 2.89 -11.00
CA SER A 76 9.13 1.44 -10.92
C SER A 76 8.34 0.72 -12.00
N THR A 77 9.00 -0.11 -12.83
CA THR A 77 8.35 -0.97 -13.85
C THR A 77 8.32 -2.46 -13.48
N ASP A 78 9.03 -2.83 -12.42
CA ASP A 78 9.28 -4.24 -12.08
C ASP A 78 8.25 -4.78 -11.07
N TYR A 79 8.48 -5.94 -10.45
CA TYR A 79 7.58 -6.53 -9.44
C TYR A 79 7.10 -5.53 -8.36
N ASN A 80 7.98 -4.61 -7.95
CA ASN A 80 7.65 -3.52 -7.03
C ASN A 80 6.49 -2.63 -7.52
N HIS A 81 6.29 -2.47 -8.82
CA HIS A 81 5.20 -1.72 -9.43
C HIS A 81 3.84 -2.26 -8.97
N TYR A 82 3.63 -3.57 -9.08
CA TYR A 82 2.36 -4.22 -8.78
C TYR A 82 2.13 -4.30 -7.27
N THR A 83 3.13 -4.69 -6.49
CA THR A 83 2.98 -4.80 -5.03
C THR A 83 2.68 -3.44 -4.39
N LYS A 84 3.43 -2.37 -4.75
CA LYS A 84 3.17 -1.03 -4.20
C LYS A 84 1.76 -0.53 -4.52
N ARG A 85 1.28 -0.76 -5.74
CA ARG A 85 -0.07 -0.33 -6.18
C ARG A 85 -1.16 -1.15 -5.52
N ALA A 86 -0.98 -2.47 -5.42
CA ALA A 86 -1.94 -3.33 -4.73
C ALA A 86 -2.07 -2.96 -3.24
N THR A 87 -0.96 -2.75 -2.55
CA THR A 87 -0.95 -2.32 -1.15
C THR A 87 -1.61 -0.95 -0.98
N LEU A 88 -1.27 0.02 -1.83
CA LEU A 88 -1.91 1.34 -1.80
C LEU A 88 -3.41 1.27 -2.14
N ALA A 89 -3.82 0.37 -3.05
CA ALA A 89 -5.23 0.17 -3.39
C ALA A 89 -6.03 -0.33 -2.20
N ALA A 90 -5.48 -1.25 -1.40
CA ALA A 90 -6.11 -1.73 -0.18
C ALA A 90 -6.22 -0.62 0.89
N VAL A 91 -5.17 0.17 1.08
CA VAL A 91 -5.19 1.31 2.01
C VAL A 91 -6.22 2.35 1.55
N TYR A 92 -6.16 2.77 0.29
CA TYR A 92 -7.04 3.80 -0.26
C TYR A 92 -8.51 3.40 -0.21
N SER A 93 -8.86 2.19 -0.65
CA SER A 93 -10.26 1.75 -0.70
C SER A 93 -10.86 1.61 0.71
N SER A 94 -10.10 1.07 1.67
CA SER A 94 -10.56 0.99 3.06
C SER A 94 -10.71 2.37 3.70
N CYS A 95 -9.76 3.29 3.48
CA CYS A 95 -9.89 4.67 3.97
C CYS A 95 -11.05 5.41 3.32
N LEU A 96 -11.31 5.18 2.03
CA LEU A 96 -12.44 5.78 1.32
C LEU A 96 -13.79 5.35 1.93
N LEU A 97 -13.92 4.08 2.30
CA LEU A 97 -15.12 3.56 2.95
C LEU A 97 -15.35 4.16 4.35
N VAL A 98 -14.27 4.41 5.10
CA VAL A 98 -14.35 5.13 6.38
C VAL A 98 -14.74 6.59 6.13
N TRP A 99 -14.07 7.26 5.19
CA TRP A 99 -14.31 8.67 4.88
C TRP A 99 -15.73 9.00 4.44
N ILE A 100 -16.37 8.13 3.63
CA ILE A 100 -17.77 8.36 3.24
C ILE A 100 -18.76 8.19 4.39
N ALA A 101 -18.36 7.54 5.49
CA ALA A 101 -19.19 7.27 6.67
C ALA A 101 -18.79 8.12 7.89
N ASP A 102 -17.78 8.98 7.75
CA ASP A 102 -17.20 9.75 8.84
C ASP A 102 -17.93 11.09 9.03
N ASP A 103 -18.64 11.20 10.15
CA ASP A 103 -19.34 12.40 10.61
C ASP A 103 -18.57 13.15 11.71
N SER A 104 -17.33 12.74 12.03
CA SER A 104 -16.47 13.46 12.98
C SER A 104 -16.00 14.81 12.43
N GLU A 105 -15.70 15.74 13.35
CA GLU A 105 -15.16 17.06 13.01
C GLU A 105 -13.88 16.91 12.17
N ASP A 106 -13.83 17.64 11.05
CA ASP A 106 -12.75 17.61 10.06
C ASP A 106 -12.32 16.20 9.58
N CYS A 107 -13.20 15.19 9.70
CA CYS A 107 -12.89 13.78 9.43
C CYS A 107 -11.73 13.22 10.26
N ALA A 108 -11.64 13.60 11.53
CA ALA A 108 -10.62 13.13 12.45
C ALA A 108 -10.53 11.59 12.52
N GLU A 109 -11.67 10.88 12.46
CA GLU A 109 -11.68 9.42 12.49
C GLU A 109 -11.02 8.81 11.24
N THR A 110 -11.30 9.38 10.06
CA THR A 110 -10.67 8.98 8.79
C THR A 110 -9.16 9.14 8.84
N TRP A 111 -8.67 10.27 9.35
CA TRP A 111 -7.23 10.53 9.41
C TRP A 111 -6.53 9.60 10.39
N ALA A 112 -7.13 9.38 11.56
CA ALA A 112 -6.63 8.40 12.52
C ALA A 112 -6.64 6.96 11.93
N PHE A 113 -7.65 6.62 11.13
CA PHE A 113 -7.70 5.34 10.44
C PHE A 113 -6.61 5.21 9.37
N LEU A 114 -6.40 6.24 8.56
CA LEU A 114 -5.37 6.27 7.54
C LEU A 114 -3.97 6.07 8.16
N ASP A 115 -3.65 6.77 9.25
CA ASP A 115 -2.37 6.62 9.94
C ASP A 115 -2.15 5.17 10.41
N ARG A 116 -3.17 4.54 11.00
CA ARG A 116 -3.12 3.11 11.39
C ARG A 116 -2.91 2.19 10.18
N ARG A 117 -3.51 2.49 9.03
CA ARG A 117 -3.36 1.67 7.80
C ARG A 117 -1.96 1.80 7.22
N ILE A 118 -1.37 2.99 7.21
CA ILE A 118 0.00 3.15 6.75
C ILE A 118 0.99 2.45 7.70
N GLU A 119 0.77 2.52 9.01
CA GLU A 119 1.59 1.79 9.98
C GLU A 119 1.52 0.26 9.76
N ASN A 120 0.32 -0.28 9.52
CA ASN A 120 0.16 -1.71 9.22
C ASN A 120 0.95 -2.15 7.98
N VAL A 121 1.03 -1.31 6.94
CA VAL A 121 1.83 -1.61 5.74
C VAL A 121 3.31 -1.76 6.11
N MET A 122 3.83 -0.89 6.99
CA MET A 122 5.23 -0.98 7.43
C MET A 122 5.49 -2.26 8.21
N GLN A 123 4.57 -2.65 9.09
CA GLN A 123 4.67 -3.91 9.84
C GLN A 123 4.66 -5.11 8.88
N PHE A 124 3.78 -5.09 7.88
CA PHE A 124 3.72 -6.15 6.88
C PHE A 124 5.02 -6.29 6.07
N GLU A 125 5.59 -5.18 5.61
CA GLU A 125 6.87 -5.20 4.88
C GLU A 125 8.03 -5.69 5.76
N LYS A 126 8.06 -5.29 7.04
CA LYS A 126 9.04 -5.80 8.02
C LYS A 126 8.91 -7.30 8.23
N LEU A 127 7.69 -7.80 8.43
CA LEU A 127 7.41 -9.23 8.60
C LEU A 127 7.80 -10.02 7.35
N LYS A 128 7.47 -9.53 6.16
CA LYS A 128 7.86 -10.15 4.89
C LYS A 128 9.38 -10.23 4.72
N ALA A 129 10.09 -9.15 5.07
CA ALA A 129 11.54 -9.13 5.03
C ALA A 129 12.17 -10.13 6.01
N GLN A 130 11.62 -10.25 7.23
CA GLN A 130 12.04 -11.23 8.24
C GLN A 130 11.79 -12.67 7.77
N TRP A 131 10.60 -12.95 7.23
CA TRP A 131 10.25 -14.27 6.71
C TRP A 131 11.18 -14.72 5.60
N ARG A 132 11.51 -13.83 4.64
CA ARG A 132 12.46 -14.14 3.57
C ARG A 132 13.85 -14.51 4.10
N LYS A 133 14.35 -13.75 5.09
CA LYS A 133 15.63 -14.07 5.76
C LYS A 133 15.59 -15.41 6.48
N SER A 134 14.47 -15.75 7.11
CA SER A 134 14.31 -17.05 7.77
C SER A 134 14.29 -18.20 6.76
N THR A 135 13.63 -18.05 5.60
CA THR A 135 13.59 -19.09 4.56
C THR A 135 14.93 -19.35 3.87
N ASP A 136 15.80 -18.34 3.77
CA ASP A 136 17.17 -18.53 3.24
C ASP A 136 18.03 -19.43 4.15
N ASN A 137 17.69 -19.51 5.44
CA ASN A 137 18.38 -20.33 6.44
C ASN A 137 17.75 -21.71 6.69
N LEU A 138 16.66 -22.07 5.99
CA LEU A 138 16.01 -23.38 6.17
C LEU A 138 16.72 -24.48 5.35
N PRO A 139 16.96 -25.68 5.93
CA PRO A 139 17.49 -26.80 5.19
C PRO A 139 16.51 -27.20 4.08
N SER A 140 17.00 -27.30 2.85
CA SER A 140 16.12 -27.46 1.68
C SER A 140 15.35 -28.79 1.74
N LEU A 141 14.02 -28.69 1.82
CA LEU A 141 13.09 -29.83 1.75
C LEU A 141 13.25 -30.60 0.44
N THR A 142 13.66 -29.91 -0.64
CA THR A 142 13.98 -30.53 -1.93
C THR A 142 15.20 -31.45 -1.86
N ARG A 143 16.25 -31.11 -1.09
CA ARG A 143 17.39 -32.01 -0.85
C ARG A 143 17.01 -33.17 0.08
N PHE A 144 16.15 -32.91 1.07
CA PHE A 144 15.67 -33.95 1.97
C PHE A 144 14.80 -34.99 1.25
N LEU A 145 13.84 -34.54 0.43
CA LEU A 145 13.00 -35.42 -0.39
C LEU A 145 13.78 -36.08 -1.54
N GLY A 146 14.78 -35.38 -2.10
CA GLY A 146 15.71 -35.94 -3.08
C GLY A 146 16.50 -37.14 -2.52
N ARG A 147 16.94 -37.07 -1.25
CA ARG A 147 17.60 -38.19 -0.56
C ARG A 147 16.68 -39.39 -0.30
N LEU A 148 15.37 -39.16 -0.14
CA LEU A 148 14.40 -40.28 -0.05
C LEU A 148 14.17 -40.96 -1.40
N ARG A 149 14.25 -40.21 -2.52
CA ARG A 149 14.00 -40.75 -3.86
C ARG A 149 15.23 -41.42 -4.48
N TYR A 150 16.44 -41.00 -4.12
CA TYR A 150 17.69 -41.64 -4.56
C TYR A 150 18.55 -42.00 -3.34
N PRO A 151 18.46 -43.24 -2.81
CA PRO A 151 19.39 -43.71 -1.81
C PRO A 151 20.77 -43.86 -2.44
N VAL A 152 21.74 -43.08 -1.95
CA VAL A 152 23.14 -43.22 -2.30
C VAL A 152 23.62 -44.56 -1.72
N ARG A 153 23.99 -45.49 -2.60
CA ARG A 153 24.63 -46.76 -2.23
C ARG A 153 26.08 -46.53 -1.84
#